data_AF-A0AAW4WUN3-F1
#
_entry.id   AF-A0AAW4WUN3-F1
#
_cell.length_a   1.000
_cell.length_b   1.000
_cell.length_c   1.000
_cell.angle_alpha   90.00
_cell.angle_beta   90.00
_cell.angle_gamma   90.00
#
_symmetry.space_group_name_H-M   'P 1'
#
loop_
_entity.id
_entity.type
_entity.pdbx_description
1 polymer ?
#
loop_
_entity_poly.entity_id
_entity_poly.type
_entity_poly.pdbx_seq_one_letter_code
_entity_poly.pdbx_strand_id
1 'polypeptide(L)'
;MKEQKGMTAQTTANECLEEIRFDNKYIVFFINENGNLSCAVMKKKIFSYEILRISGELSQSKNSKNYLFSSYEDNGYKWIDWGVINDSDIESVLSNDNKMNIIDNLQYSFRICWIIGNGEENTPPEHEEIKIGSSI
;
A
#
# COMPACT_ATOMS: atom_id res chain seq x y z
N MET A 1 -12.60 21.72 20.18
CA MET A 1 -12.87 20.98 18.93
C MET A 1 -12.62 19.52 19.23
N LYS A 2 -13.67 18.69 19.31
CA LYS A 2 -13.51 17.26 19.61
C LYS A 2 -13.02 16.60 18.32
N GLU A 3 -11.88 15.90 18.39
CA GLU A 3 -11.46 15.00 17.32
C GLU A 3 -12.64 14.08 16.98
N GLN A 4 -13.07 14.12 15.72
CA GLN A 4 -13.88 13.06 15.18
C GLN A 4 -13.01 11.82 15.20
N LYS A 5 -13.28 10.90 16.13
CA LYS A 5 -12.87 9.51 15.99
C LYS A 5 -13.40 9.06 14.63
N GLY A 6 -12.52 9.01 13.64
CA GLY A 6 -12.86 8.53 12.32
C GLY A 6 -13.46 7.14 12.47
N MET A 7 -14.77 7.02 12.21
CA MET A 7 -15.39 5.76 11.87
C MET A 7 -14.59 5.24 10.67
N THR A 8 -13.71 4.27 10.89
CA THR A 8 -13.17 3.46 9.81
C THR A 8 -14.35 2.76 9.17
N ALA A 9 -14.64 3.09 7.90
CA ALA A 9 -15.52 2.29 7.08
C ALA A 9 -15.04 0.83 7.21
N GLN A 10 -15.97 -0.07 7.50
CA GLN A 10 -15.68 -1.48 7.62
C GLN A 10 -15.49 -2.03 6.19
N THR A 11 -14.29 -1.88 5.63
CA THR A 11 -13.97 -2.42 4.31
C THR A 11 -13.90 -3.94 4.40
N THR A 12 -14.81 -4.63 3.70
CA THR A 12 -14.78 -6.10 3.59
C THR A 12 -13.81 -6.50 2.47
N ALA A 13 -12.93 -7.46 2.74
CA ALA A 13 -12.08 -8.06 1.72
C ALA A 13 -12.86 -9.15 0.97
N ASN A 14 -12.94 -9.02 -0.36
CA ASN A 14 -13.51 -10.04 -1.24
C ASN A 14 -12.45 -11.06 -1.67
N GLU A 15 -11.25 -10.58 -2.00
CA GLU A 15 -10.15 -11.41 -2.52
C GLU A 15 -8.83 -10.93 -1.93
N CYS A 16 -8.06 -11.83 -1.33
CA CYS A 16 -6.68 -11.55 -0.93
C CYS A 16 -5.77 -11.71 -2.16
N LEU A 17 -4.98 -10.67 -2.47
CA LEU A 17 -4.03 -10.71 -3.58
C LEU A 17 -2.65 -11.15 -3.11
N GLU A 18 -2.16 -10.54 -2.03
CA GLU A 18 -0.84 -10.82 -1.50
C GLU A 18 -0.81 -10.55 0.02
N GLU A 19 -0.11 -11.41 0.75
CA GLU A 19 0.19 -11.23 2.17
C GLU A 19 1.70 -11.23 2.39
N ILE A 20 2.26 -10.09 2.78
CA ILE A 20 3.69 -9.93 3.03
C ILE A 20 3.93 -9.84 4.53
N ARG A 21 4.68 -10.80 5.07
CA ARG A 21 5.08 -10.79 6.48
C ARG A 21 6.34 -9.95 6.70
N PHE A 22 6.31 -9.10 7.72
CA PHE A 22 7.46 -8.36 8.22
C PHE A 22 7.39 -8.32 9.77
N ASP A 23 8.41 -8.85 10.45
CA ASP A 23 8.39 -9.07 11.90
C ASP A 23 7.14 -9.87 12.39
N ASN A 24 6.34 -9.24 13.25
CA ASN A 24 5.05 -9.72 13.74
C ASN A 24 3.86 -9.05 13.04
N LYS A 25 4.10 -8.44 11.88
CA LYS A 25 3.12 -7.71 11.09
C LYS A 25 3.01 -8.26 9.68
N TYR A 26 1.96 -7.81 9.02
CA TYR A 26 1.55 -8.22 7.70
C TYR A 26 1.09 -7.01 6.91
N ILE A 27 1.54 -6.91 5.67
CA ILE A 27 0.93 -6.04 4.65
C ILE A 27 0.01 -6.95 3.85
N VAL A 28 -1.26 -6.58 3.73
CA VAL A 28 -2.25 -7.36 2.99
C VAL A 28 -2.81 -6.48 1.89
N PHE A 29 -2.57 -6.87 0.65
CA PHE A 29 -3.21 -6.28 -0.52
C PHE A 29 -4.42 -7.13 -0.89
N PHE A 30 -5.56 -6.50 -1.13
CA PHE A 30 -6.81 -7.20 -1.37
C PHE A 30 -7.76 -6.40 -2.26
N ILE A 31 -8.64 -7.09 -2.98
CA ILE A 31 -9.78 -6.48 -3.65
C ILE A 31 -10.92 -6.40 -2.63
N ASN A 32 -11.50 -5.22 -2.47
CA ASN A 32 -12.61 -5.00 -1.55
C ASN A 32 -13.97 -5.28 -2.20
N GLU A 33 -15.04 -5.12 -1.42
CA GLU A 33 -16.43 -5.33 -1.87
C GLU A 33 -16.85 -4.49 -3.09
N ASN A 34 -16.23 -3.33 -3.28
CA ASN A 34 -16.48 -2.42 -4.41
C ASN A 34 -15.66 -2.79 -5.65
N GLY A 35 -14.82 -3.83 -5.59
CA GLY A 35 -13.88 -4.18 -6.65
C GLY A 35 -12.66 -3.26 -6.72
N ASN A 36 -12.39 -2.44 -5.70
CA ASN A 36 -11.20 -1.61 -5.64
C ASN A 36 -10.06 -2.33 -4.92
N LEU A 37 -8.83 -2.01 -5.30
CA LEU A 37 -7.63 -2.47 -4.60
C LEU A 37 -7.47 -1.71 -3.29
N SER A 38 -7.19 -2.43 -2.21
CA SER A 38 -6.98 -1.86 -0.88
C SER A 38 -5.74 -2.47 -0.24
N CYS A 39 -5.16 -1.74 0.70
CA CYS A 39 -4.01 -2.20 1.49
C CYS A 39 -4.31 -2.08 2.99
N ALA A 40 -4.05 -3.14 3.74
CA ALA A 40 -4.09 -3.14 5.19
C ALA A 40 -2.73 -3.47 5.79
N VAL A 41 -2.39 -2.79 6.88
CA VAL A 41 -1.28 -3.17 7.76
C VAL A 41 -1.86 -3.79 9.01
N MET A 42 -1.46 -5.02 9.30
CA MET A 42 -1.99 -5.83 10.38
C MET A 42 -0.88 -6.32 11.31
N LYS A 43 -1.18 -6.45 12.59
CA LYS A 43 -0.27 -6.96 13.61
C LYS A 43 -0.84 -8.22 14.22
N LYS A 44 -0.03 -9.28 14.26
CA LYS A 44 -0.42 -10.54 14.90
C LYS A 44 -0.35 -10.41 16.41
N LYS A 45 -1.47 -10.75 17.06
CA LYS A 45 -1.58 -11.00 18.51
C LYS A 45 -1.64 -12.51 18.72
N ILE A 46 -1.60 -12.95 19.98
CA ILE A 46 -1.52 -14.37 20.34
C ILE A 46 -2.69 -15.18 19.74
N PHE A 47 -3.90 -14.60 19.70
CA PHE A 47 -5.11 -15.27 19.21
C PHE A 47 -5.90 -14.48 18.17
N SER A 48 -5.36 -13.36 17.69
CA SER A 48 -6.09 -12.47 16.78
C SER A 48 -5.13 -11.62 15.96
N TYR A 49 -5.71 -10.80 15.09
CA TYR A 49 -4.99 -9.72 14.42
C TYR A 49 -5.57 -8.38 14.84
N GLU A 50 -4.71 -7.39 14.92
CA GLU A 50 -5.06 -5.99 15.06
C GLU A 50 -4.80 -5.29 13.74
N ILE A 51 -5.79 -4.58 13.22
CA ILE A 51 -5.62 -3.71 12.06
C ILE A 51 -4.97 -2.43 12.55
N LEU A 52 -3.72 -2.19 12.14
CA LEU A 52 -3.02 -0.94 12.44
C LEU A 52 -3.47 0.16 11.48
N ARG A 53 -3.73 -0.19 10.21
CA ARG A 53 -4.15 0.77 9.18
C ARG A 53 -4.89 0.09 8.03
N ILE A 54 -5.87 0.78 7.47
CA ILE A 54 -6.35 0.57 6.11
C ILE A 54 -5.98 1.83 5.32
N SER A 55 -5.18 1.68 4.26
CA SER A 55 -4.50 2.79 3.58
C SER A 55 -5.37 3.54 2.56
N GLY A 56 -6.65 3.18 2.41
CA GLY A 56 -7.54 3.68 1.37
C GLY A 56 -7.67 2.70 0.20
N GLU A 57 -8.31 3.16 -0.87
CA GLU A 57 -8.68 2.34 -2.02
C GLU A 57 -8.16 2.96 -3.33
N LEU A 58 -7.60 2.13 -4.20
CA LEU A 58 -7.23 2.46 -5.56
C LEU A 58 -8.16 1.76 -6.54
N SER A 59 -8.59 2.48 -7.58
CA SER A 59 -9.31 1.86 -8.68
C SER A 59 -8.34 1.02 -9.49
N GLN A 60 -8.81 -0.11 -9.99
CA GLN A 60 -8.06 -0.92 -10.97
C GLN A 60 -7.96 -0.22 -12.35
N SER A 61 -8.67 0.89 -12.55
CA SER A 61 -8.66 1.60 -13.82
C SER A 61 -7.36 2.38 -14.05
N LYS A 62 -6.90 2.37 -15.31
CA LYS A 62 -5.67 3.04 -15.76
C LYS A 62 -5.63 4.56 -15.53
N ASN A 63 -6.74 5.18 -15.16
CA ASN A 63 -6.90 6.64 -15.06
C ASN A 63 -6.97 7.16 -13.61
N SER A 64 -6.78 6.30 -12.60
CA SER A 64 -6.83 6.73 -11.20
C SER A 64 -5.45 7.15 -10.68
N LYS A 65 -5.40 7.98 -9.63
CA LYS A 65 -4.13 8.38 -9.00
C LYS A 65 -3.45 7.11 -8.46
N ASN A 66 -2.22 6.84 -8.92
CA ASN A 66 -1.63 5.51 -8.82
C ASN A 66 -0.81 5.23 -7.55
N TYR A 67 -0.89 6.11 -6.54
CA TYR A 67 -0.13 5.95 -5.29
C TYR A 67 -0.94 6.43 -4.09
N LEU A 68 -0.80 5.71 -2.97
CA LEU A 68 -1.39 6.02 -1.68
C LEU A 68 -0.33 5.90 -0.59
N PHE A 69 -0.17 7.01 0.12
CA PHE A 69 0.60 7.10 1.34
C PHE A 69 -0.35 7.06 2.55
N SER A 70 0.00 6.29 3.58
CA SER A 70 -0.70 6.32 4.87
C SER A 70 0.23 6.07 6.03
N SER A 71 0.11 6.92 7.05
CA SER A 71 0.78 6.74 8.33
C SER A 71 -0.10 6.01 9.35
N TYR A 72 0.55 5.39 10.32
CA TYR A 72 -0.06 4.71 11.45
C TYR A 72 0.90 4.69 12.66
N GLU A 73 0.33 4.54 13.85
CA GLU A 73 1.08 4.50 15.10
C GLU A 73 1.31 3.04 15.54
N ASP A 74 2.57 2.66 15.76
CA ASP A 74 2.95 1.39 16.41
C ASP A 74 4.33 1.52 17.06
N ASN A 75 4.36 1.94 18.32
CA ASN A 75 5.60 2.27 19.05
C ASN A 75 6.44 3.33 18.31
N GLY A 76 5.79 4.43 17.94
CA GLY A 76 6.30 5.46 17.04
C GLY A 76 5.57 5.45 15.70
N TYR A 77 5.63 6.61 15.02
CA TYR A 77 5.05 6.78 13.70
C TYR A 77 5.73 5.88 12.67
N LYS A 78 4.90 5.21 11.89
CA LYS A 78 5.28 4.36 10.76
C LYS A 78 4.40 4.71 9.58
N TRP A 79 4.83 4.31 8.40
CA TRP A 79 4.07 4.57 7.19
C TRP A 79 4.20 3.44 6.19
N ILE A 80 3.23 3.40 5.29
CA ILE A 80 3.23 2.60 4.07
C ILE A 80 2.94 3.52 2.89
N ASP A 81 3.73 3.35 1.85
CA ASP A 81 3.52 3.96 0.55
C ASP A 81 3.40 2.86 -0.49
N TRP A 82 2.37 2.90 -1.30
CA TRP A 82 2.07 1.84 -2.25
C TRP A 82 1.26 2.34 -3.43
N GLY A 83 1.27 1.59 -4.52
CA GLY A 83 0.64 2.01 -5.76
C GLY A 83 0.39 0.89 -6.74
N VAL A 84 -0.20 1.26 -7.88
CA VAL A 84 -0.53 0.36 -8.98
C VAL A 84 0.27 0.74 -10.22
N ILE A 85 0.97 -0.23 -10.79
CA ILE A 85 1.71 -0.08 -12.03
C ILE A 85 0.92 -0.76 -13.16
N ASN A 86 0.40 0.04 -14.08
CA ASN A 86 -0.39 -0.42 -15.23
C ASN A 86 0.41 -0.48 -16.54
N ASP A 87 1.50 0.27 -16.62
CA ASP A 87 2.39 0.29 -17.78
C ASP A 87 3.43 -0.83 -17.63
N SER A 88 3.49 -1.73 -18.60
CA SER A 88 4.43 -2.87 -18.63
C SER A 88 5.88 -2.44 -18.82
N ASP A 89 6.10 -1.23 -19.36
CA ASP A 89 7.43 -0.72 -19.63
C ASP A 89 8.09 -0.15 -18.38
N ILE A 90 7.36 -0.03 -17.26
CA ILE A 90 7.94 0.38 -15.97
C ILE A 90 8.69 -0.79 -15.35
N GLU A 91 9.99 -0.62 -15.12
CA GLU A 91 10.84 -1.61 -14.48
C GLU A 91 10.84 -1.46 -12.96
N SER A 92 10.88 -0.23 -12.46
CA SER A 92 10.88 0.07 -11.04
C SER A 92 10.21 1.39 -10.71
N VAL A 93 9.80 1.54 -9.45
CA VAL A 93 9.26 2.79 -8.91
C VAL A 93 10.13 3.22 -7.72
N LEU A 94 10.44 4.50 -7.64
CA LEU A 94 11.07 5.12 -6.48
C LEU A 94 10.04 5.92 -5.67
N SER A 95 10.19 5.93 -4.35
CA SER A 95 9.48 6.77 -3.39
C SER A 95 10.53 7.59 -2.62
N ASN A 96 10.60 8.90 -2.87
CA ASN A 96 11.66 9.78 -2.37
C ASN A 96 13.06 9.14 -2.51
N ASP A 97 13.43 8.77 -3.75
CA ASP A 97 14.67 8.06 -4.12
C ASP A 97 14.81 6.60 -3.65
N ASN A 98 13.91 6.09 -2.81
CA ASN A 98 13.97 4.72 -2.32
C ASN A 98 13.23 3.77 -3.27
N LYS A 99 13.92 2.73 -3.74
CA LYS A 99 13.32 1.73 -4.62
C LYS A 99 12.22 0.96 -3.90
N MET A 100 11.02 0.99 -4.48
CA MET A 100 9.86 0.23 -4.00
C MET A 100 9.97 -1.24 -4.40
N ASN A 101 9.37 -2.12 -3.58
CA ASN A 101 9.17 -3.52 -3.94
C ASN A 101 8.05 -3.62 -4.97
N ILE A 102 8.09 -4.64 -5.84
CA ILE A 102 7.06 -4.89 -6.86
C ILE A 102 6.52 -6.32 -6.71
N ILE A 103 5.19 -6.45 -6.78
CA ILE A 103 4.44 -7.69 -6.89
C ILE A 103 3.90 -7.75 -8.32
N ASP A 104 4.40 -8.69 -9.12
CA ASP A 104 4.09 -8.79 -10.55
C ASP A 104 3.44 -10.11 -10.99
N ASN A 105 3.38 -11.11 -10.09
CA ASN A 105 2.77 -12.40 -10.36
C ASN A 105 1.30 -12.47 -9.89
N LEU A 106 0.53 -11.44 -10.21
CA LEU A 106 -0.91 -11.37 -9.90
C LEU A 106 -1.72 -11.93 -11.07
N GLN A 107 -2.94 -12.41 -10.79
CA GLN A 107 -3.89 -12.81 -11.84
C GLN A 107 -4.45 -11.62 -12.66
N TYR A 108 -4.00 -10.40 -12.37
CA TYR A 108 -4.40 -9.16 -13.00
C TYR A 108 -3.28 -8.60 -13.88
N SER A 109 -3.65 -7.76 -14.86
CA SER A 109 -2.65 -7.11 -15.72
C SER A 109 -1.89 -5.97 -15.03
N PHE A 110 -2.34 -5.53 -13.86
CA PHE A 110 -1.63 -4.54 -13.06
C PHE A 110 -0.65 -5.22 -12.11
N ARG A 111 0.40 -4.47 -11.75
CA ARG A 111 1.35 -4.85 -10.70
C ARG A 111 1.17 -3.91 -9.51
N ILE A 112 1.61 -4.33 -8.32
CA ILE A 112 1.56 -3.50 -7.11
C ILE A 112 2.98 -3.12 -6.72
N CYS A 113 3.22 -1.85 -6.41
CA CYS A 113 4.46 -1.42 -5.78
C CYS A 113 4.23 -0.99 -4.33
N TRP A 114 5.22 -1.18 -3.45
CA TRP A 114 5.10 -0.81 -2.06
C TRP A 114 6.45 -0.62 -1.35
N ILE A 115 6.45 0.23 -0.33
CA ILE A 115 7.54 0.42 0.62
C ILE A 115 6.97 0.86 1.98
N ILE A 116 7.66 0.49 3.06
CA ILE A 116 7.32 0.87 4.43
C ILE A 116 8.50 1.62 5.06
N GLY A 117 8.19 2.49 6.01
CA GLY A 117 9.22 3.18 6.77
C GLY A 117 8.78 3.61 8.17
N ASN A 118 9.69 4.29 8.84
CA ASN A 118 9.50 4.82 10.19
C ASN A 118 9.65 6.35 10.15
N GLY A 119 9.05 7.02 11.13
CA GLY A 119 9.13 8.46 11.32
C GLY A 119 7.90 9.22 10.82
N GLU A 120 7.88 10.51 11.13
CA GLU A 120 6.87 11.45 10.65
C GLU A 120 7.22 11.91 9.24
N GLU A 121 6.90 11.11 8.23
CA GLU A 121 6.83 11.65 6.87
C GLU A 121 5.49 12.38 6.74
N ASN A 122 5.53 13.70 6.97
CA ASN A 122 4.36 14.56 6.99
C ASN A 122 3.96 15.06 5.59
N THR A 123 4.70 14.66 4.57
CA THR A 123 4.47 15.00 3.16
C THR A 123 4.37 13.71 2.36
N PRO A 124 3.34 13.55 1.51
CA PRO A 124 3.31 12.45 0.55
C PRO A 124 4.63 12.40 -0.24
N PRO A 125 5.23 11.22 -0.42
CA PRO A 125 6.47 11.08 -1.16
C PRO A 125 6.28 11.45 -2.63
N GLU A 126 7.36 11.89 -3.27
CA GLU A 126 7.43 11.99 -4.72
C GLU A 126 7.71 10.60 -5.31
N HIS A 127 6.98 10.27 -6.39
CA HIS A 127 7.10 8.99 -7.08
C HIS A 127 7.78 9.18 -8.44
N GLU A 128 8.79 8.36 -8.71
CA GLU A 128 9.45 8.29 -10.01
C GLU A 128 9.29 6.88 -10.60
N GLU A 129 8.77 6.80 -11.83
CA GLU A 129 8.65 5.55 -12.57
C GLU A 129 9.81 5.40 -13.56
N ILE A 130 10.64 4.38 -13.36
CA ILE A 130 11.81 4.10 -14.20
C ILE A 130 11.40 3.07 -15.25
N LYS A 131 11.60 3.42 -16.52
CA LYS A 131 11.32 2.53 -17.66
C LYS A 131 12.45 1.56 -17.95
N ILE A 132 12.10 0.42 -18.53
CA ILE A 132 13.06 -0.58 -19.03
C ILE A 132 14.05 0.12 -19.98
N GLY A 133 15.34 -0.08 -19.71
CA GLY A 133 16.42 0.47 -20.54
C GLY A 133 16.75 1.94 -20.29
N SER A 134 16.06 2.62 -19.37
CA SER A 134 16.50 3.90 -18.84
C SER A 134 17.75 3.69 -17.96
N SER A 135 18.79 4.52 -18.15
CA SER A 135 19.92 4.58 -17.21
C SER A 135 19.55 5.50 -16.06
N ILE A 136 19.82 5.05 -14.83
CA ILE A 136 19.71 5.84 -13.58
C ILE A 136 20.95 6.71 -13.44
#